data_AF-A0A1V5X7W8-F1
#
_entry.id   AF-A0A1V5X7W8-F1
#
_cell.length_a   1.000
_cell.length_b   1.000
_cell.length_c   1.000
_cell.angle_alpha   90.00
_cell.angle_beta   90.00
_cell.angle_gamma   90.00
#
_symmetry.space_group_name_H-M   'P 1'
#
loop_
_entity.id
_entity.type
_entity.pdbx_description
1 polymer ?
#
loop_
_entity_poly.entity_id
_entity_poly.type
_entity_poly.pdbx_seq_one_letter_code
_entity_poly.pdbx_strand_id
1 'polypeptide(L)'
;MAVRHPKSAAATCCADGTIRCPDDEPLARAYHHQPVTPRPFTNRIQPSCKYGTTTPMGPLALLVSGFLAQPVTIPPARQEPSEQQAETSKGPRWTPPTVHVLTMFSVVRATEALLWPDPFAETDPAIWGQHYKEAWTRPPIFEPSRPAFSWDGDRWEINVIGHGLMGSEAYLRARQCKFGWLGALAFTAGSTVVWEYGFEANGVRPSAQDLVYTPISGLALGEARFVLWKSASQISHPTLRSVLRGLVDPFGELSRGTSIFDC
;
A
#
# COMPACT_ATOMS: atom_id res chain seq x y z
N MET A 1 -12.92 -30.65 -27.68
CA MET A 1 -12.78 -29.44 -28.53
C MET A 1 -14.17 -28.86 -28.77
N ALA A 2 -14.30 -27.53 -28.63
CA ALA A 2 -15.52 -26.69 -28.72
C ALA A 2 -16.54 -26.80 -27.56
N VAL A 3 -16.33 -26.02 -26.50
CA VAL A 3 -17.37 -25.69 -25.50
C VAL A 3 -18.16 -24.49 -26.02
N ARG A 4 -19.46 -24.66 -26.24
CA ARG A 4 -20.39 -23.57 -26.64
C ARG A 4 -20.80 -22.76 -25.41
N HIS A 5 -20.70 -21.44 -25.49
CA HIS A 5 -21.29 -20.51 -24.52
C HIS A 5 -22.83 -20.59 -24.55
N PRO A 6 -23.53 -20.52 -23.40
CA PRO A 6 -24.97 -20.34 -23.38
C PRO A 6 -25.34 -18.90 -23.79
N LYS A 7 -26.31 -18.79 -24.70
CA LYS A 7 -26.90 -17.50 -25.10
C LYS A 7 -27.74 -16.94 -23.94
N SER A 8 -27.58 -15.64 -23.71
CA SER A 8 -28.44 -14.77 -22.89
C SER A 8 -29.93 -15.08 -23.08
N ALA A 9 -30.64 -15.31 -21.98
CA ALA A 9 -32.10 -15.33 -21.95
C ALA A 9 -32.60 -13.89 -21.87
N ALA A 10 -33.13 -13.37 -22.99
CA ALA A 10 -33.78 -12.07 -23.04
C ALA A 10 -35.14 -12.13 -22.33
N ALA A 11 -35.38 -11.20 -21.40
CA ALA A 11 -36.71 -10.95 -20.87
C ALA A 11 -37.64 -10.53 -22.02
N THR A 12 -38.77 -11.23 -22.19
CA THR A 12 -39.78 -10.90 -23.20
C THR A 12 -40.89 -10.08 -22.53
N CYS A 13 -41.07 -8.82 -22.95
CA CYS A 13 -42.23 -8.02 -22.55
C CYS A 13 -43.51 -8.57 -23.18
N CYS A 14 -44.56 -8.80 -22.38
CA CYS A 14 -45.91 -9.01 -22.88
C CYS A 14 -46.58 -7.66 -23.21
N ALA A 15 -47.50 -7.67 -24.18
CA ALA A 15 -48.05 -6.49 -24.85
C ALA A 15 -49.01 -5.60 -24.01
N ASP A 16 -49.09 -5.76 -22.68
CA ASP A 16 -49.92 -4.91 -21.80
C ASP A 16 -49.13 -4.00 -20.84
N GLY A 17 -47.78 -4.01 -20.92
CA GLY A 17 -46.94 -3.09 -20.16
C GLY A 17 -46.72 -3.43 -18.69
N THR A 18 -47.06 -4.63 -18.22
CA THR A 18 -46.72 -5.08 -16.86
C THR A 18 -45.60 -6.13 -16.84
N ILE A 19 -44.64 -5.99 -15.92
CA ILE A 19 -43.60 -7.00 -15.64
C ILE A 19 -44.12 -7.88 -14.48
N ARG A 20 -44.53 -9.12 -14.78
CA ARG A 20 -44.70 -10.18 -13.76
C ARG A 20 -43.69 -11.28 -14.00
N CYS A 21 -42.86 -11.56 -12.99
CA CYS A 21 -42.08 -12.79 -12.90
C CYS A 21 -42.94 -13.92 -12.28
N PRO A 22 -42.75 -15.19 -12.67
CA PRO A 22 -43.47 -16.32 -12.06
C PRO A 22 -42.91 -16.70 -10.69
N ASP A 23 -43.84 -16.79 -9.75
CA ASP A 23 -43.97 -17.66 -8.56
C ASP A 23 -42.89 -17.69 -7.46
N ASP A 24 -43.41 -17.36 -6.27
CA ASP A 24 -42.91 -17.58 -4.92
C ASP A 24 -42.76 -19.07 -4.56
N GLU A 25 -41.69 -19.44 -3.83
CA GLU A 25 -41.80 -20.10 -2.51
C GLU A 25 -40.43 -20.29 -1.81
N PRO A 26 -40.40 -20.33 -0.46
CA PRO A 26 -39.18 -20.18 0.33
C PRO A 26 -38.65 -21.51 0.88
N LEU A 27 -37.35 -21.77 0.76
CA LEU A 27 -36.68 -22.84 1.50
C LEU A 27 -35.93 -22.29 2.71
N ALA A 28 -36.63 -22.33 3.83
CA ALA A 28 -36.05 -22.36 5.15
C ALA A 28 -35.23 -23.65 5.35
N ARG A 29 -33.97 -23.53 5.78
CA ARG A 29 -33.33 -24.59 6.57
C ARG A 29 -32.30 -24.01 7.52
N ALA A 30 -32.68 -24.06 8.79
CA ALA A 30 -31.84 -23.85 9.95
C ALA A 30 -30.68 -24.85 9.98
N TYR A 31 -29.47 -24.38 10.32
CA TYR A 31 -28.44 -25.24 10.91
C TYR A 31 -27.83 -24.59 12.14
N HIS A 32 -27.85 -25.42 13.19
CA HIS A 32 -27.55 -25.17 14.58
C HIS A 32 -26.18 -24.55 14.87
N HIS A 33 -26.18 -23.59 15.81
CA HIS A 33 -25.05 -23.29 16.67
C HIS A 33 -24.74 -24.48 17.57
N GLN A 34 -23.45 -24.86 17.68
CA GLN A 34 -22.92 -25.53 18.86
C GLN A 34 -21.80 -24.67 19.48
N PRO A 35 -21.84 -24.39 20.80
CA PRO A 35 -20.77 -23.72 21.50
C PRO A 35 -19.65 -24.70 21.88
N VAL A 36 -18.40 -24.36 21.54
CA VAL A 36 -17.22 -25.06 22.05
C VAL A 36 -16.81 -24.42 23.37
N THR A 37 -16.97 -25.16 24.46
CA THR A 37 -16.49 -24.80 25.80
C THR A 37 -14.97 -24.99 25.93
N PRO A 38 -14.24 -24.09 26.60
CA PRO A 38 -12.80 -24.24 26.84
C PRO A 38 -12.51 -25.26 27.95
N ARG A 39 -11.53 -26.15 27.75
CA ARG A 39 -10.96 -26.99 28.83
C ARG A 39 -9.84 -26.24 29.55
N PRO A 40 -9.78 -26.26 30.88
CA PRO A 40 -8.64 -25.75 31.64
C PRO A 40 -7.56 -26.84 31.75
N PHE A 41 -6.32 -26.53 31.38
CA PHE A 41 -5.17 -27.34 31.76
C PHE A 41 -4.09 -26.47 32.41
N THR A 42 -4.26 -26.37 33.72
CA THR A 42 -3.24 -26.50 34.78
C THR A 42 -1.83 -25.99 34.49
N ASN A 43 -1.50 -24.88 35.18
CA ASN A 43 -0.18 -24.54 35.66
C ASN A 43 0.53 -25.75 36.27
N ARG A 44 1.72 -26.09 35.77
CA ARG A 44 2.73 -26.80 36.55
C ARG A 44 4.04 -26.04 36.47
N ILE A 45 4.20 -25.13 37.42
CA ILE A 45 5.49 -24.61 37.86
C ILE A 45 6.17 -25.77 38.61
N GLN A 46 7.39 -26.16 38.22
CA GLN A 46 8.43 -26.46 39.19
C GLN A 46 9.82 -26.08 38.63
N PRO A 47 10.68 -25.45 39.46
CA PRO A 47 12.06 -25.09 39.13
C PRO A 47 13.06 -26.08 39.73
N SER A 48 14.21 -26.27 39.06
CA SER A 48 15.48 -26.78 39.62
C SER A 48 16.43 -27.04 38.45
N CYS A 49 17.75 -26.89 38.49
CA CYS A 49 18.70 -26.44 39.50
C CYS A 49 19.99 -26.07 38.72
N LYS A 50 20.81 -25.21 39.34
CA LYS A 50 22.17 -24.86 38.93
C LYS A 50 23.13 -26.06 39.00
N TYR A 51 24.31 -25.90 38.38
CA TYR A 51 25.67 -26.42 38.65
C TYR A 51 26.32 -26.64 37.25
N GLY A 52 27.39 -25.99 36.81
CA GLY A 52 28.49 -25.34 37.50
C GLY A 52 29.61 -26.33 37.75
N THR A 53 30.48 -26.59 36.76
CA THR A 53 31.86 -27.08 37.00
C THR A 53 32.76 -26.83 35.78
N THR A 54 33.72 -25.95 36.03
CA THR A 54 35.03 -25.78 35.39
C THR A 54 35.92 -27.01 35.55
N THR A 55 36.70 -27.39 34.52
CA THR A 55 38.03 -28.03 34.64
C THR A 55 38.73 -28.13 33.26
N PRO A 56 40.04 -28.40 33.14
CA PRO A 56 41.05 -27.37 32.91
C PRO A 56 41.83 -27.53 31.58
N MET A 57 42.64 -26.51 31.28
CA MET A 57 43.66 -26.50 30.22
C MET A 57 44.76 -27.53 30.44
N GLY A 58 45.16 -28.21 29.36
CA GLY A 58 46.42 -28.96 29.23
C GLY A 58 47.29 -28.35 28.12
N PRO A 59 48.63 -28.47 28.21
CA PRO A 59 49.56 -27.63 27.48
C PRO A 59 49.89 -28.23 26.11
N LEU A 60 49.88 -27.40 25.06
CA LEU A 60 50.65 -27.67 23.86
C LEU A 60 51.40 -26.39 23.50
N ALA A 61 52.67 -26.38 23.89
CA ALA A 61 53.64 -25.39 23.47
C ALA A 61 54.10 -25.69 22.03
N LEU A 62 54.67 -24.64 21.43
CA LEU A 62 55.63 -24.63 20.33
C LEU A 62 55.11 -24.62 18.88
N LEU A 63 55.20 -23.41 18.31
CA LEU A 63 55.86 -23.04 17.04
C LEU A 63 54.94 -22.21 16.14
N VAL A 64 55.07 -20.88 16.20
CA VAL A 64 55.41 -20.03 15.03
C VAL A 64 55.96 -18.70 15.58
N SER A 65 57.28 -18.53 15.42
CA SER A 65 57.95 -17.24 15.55
C SER A 65 57.64 -16.40 14.31
N GLY A 66 57.36 -15.10 14.51
CA GLY A 66 57.48 -14.10 13.45
C GLY A 66 56.17 -13.46 12.97
N PHE A 67 55.47 -12.75 13.86
CA PHE A 67 54.71 -11.58 13.43
C PHE A 67 55.20 -10.36 14.21
N LEU A 68 55.81 -9.45 13.45
CA LEU A 68 56.23 -8.13 13.89
C LEU A 68 55.07 -7.42 14.60
N ALA A 69 55.38 -6.77 15.71
CA ALA A 69 54.47 -5.89 16.42
C ALA A 69 53.89 -4.84 15.47
N GLN A 70 52.65 -5.05 15.00
CA GLN A 70 51.87 -3.95 14.46
C GLN A 70 51.35 -3.14 15.65
N PRO A 71 51.49 -1.80 15.65
CA PRO A 71 50.82 -0.97 16.63
C PRO A 71 49.32 -1.25 16.49
N VAL A 72 48.68 -1.66 17.59
CA VAL A 72 47.23 -1.72 17.66
C VAL A 72 46.73 -0.28 17.51
N THR A 73 46.33 0.09 16.30
CA THR A 73 45.49 1.26 16.07
C THR A 73 44.16 0.96 16.73
N ILE A 74 43.94 1.55 17.91
CA ILE A 74 42.61 1.62 18.51
C ILE A 74 41.75 2.35 17.46
N PRO A 75 40.75 1.69 16.86
CA PRO A 75 39.82 2.41 15.99
C PRO A 75 39.23 3.55 16.82
N PRO A 76 39.11 4.77 16.27
CA PRO A 76 38.48 5.86 16.99
C PRO A 76 37.14 5.35 17.52
N ALA A 77 36.87 5.60 18.81
CA ALA A 77 35.60 5.23 19.43
C ALA A 77 34.49 5.62 18.46
N ARG A 78 33.71 4.61 18.01
CA ARG A 78 32.52 4.87 17.19
C ARG A 78 31.71 5.88 17.99
N GLN A 79 31.62 7.11 17.47
CA GLN A 79 30.75 8.11 18.07
C GLN A 79 29.35 7.52 17.96
N GLU A 80 28.84 6.99 19.08
CA GLU A 80 27.41 6.77 19.24
C GLU A 80 26.75 8.10 18.87
N PRO A 81 25.82 8.12 17.88
CA PRO A 81 25.12 9.33 17.51
C PRO A 81 24.61 10.00 18.78
N SER A 82 24.88 11.31 18.95
CA SER A 82 24.46 12.01 20.15
C SER A 82 22.96 11.81 20.37
N GLU A 83 22.49 11.75 21.60
CA GLU A 83 21.04 11.66 21.90
C GLU A 83 20.24 12.76 21.17
N GLN A 84 20.87 13.88 20.86
CA GLN A 84 20.32 14.96 20.02
C GLN A 84 20.08 14.55 18.55
N GLN A 85 20.88 13.66 17.95
CA GLN A 85 20.61 13.06 16.63
C GLN A 85 19.56 11.95 16.68
N ALA A 86 19.37 11.29 17.83
CA ALA A 86 18.27 10.34 18.02
C ALA A 86 16.91 11.05 18.19
N GLU A 87 16.90 12.31 18.64
CA GLU A 87 15.68 13.13 18.80
C GLU A 87 15.20 13.86 17.53
N THR A 88 15.99 13.95 16.45
CA THR A 88 15.73 14.86 15.30
C THR A 88 14.63 14.45 14.31
N SER A 89 13.76 13.48 14.60
CA SER A 89 12.44 13.51 13.93
C SER A 89 11.30 12.98 14.78
N LYS A 90 10.87 13.77 15.76
CA LYS A 90 9.55 13.57 16.38
C LYS A 90 8.39 13.90 15.42
N GLY A 91 8.65 14.60 14.30
CA GLY A 91 7.65 15.03 13.33
C GLY A 91 7.53 14.16 12.06
N PRO A 92 6.48 14.38 11.26
CA PRO A 92 6.29 13.73 9.96
C PRO A 92 7.48 13.93 9.01
N ARG A 93 7.90 12.86 8.32
CA ARG A 93 8.98 12.91 7.32
C ARG A 93 8.39 12.93 5.91
N TRP A 94 8.49 14.07 5.24
CA TRP A 94 7.84 14.29 3.94
C TRP A 94 8.58 13.67 2.76
N THR A 95 9.92 13.65 2.79
CA THR A 95 10.71 13.27 1.61
C THR A 95 10.47 11.82 1.15
N PRO A 96 10.56 10.79 2.03
CA PRO A 96 10.36 9.41 1.58
C PRO A 96 8.99 9.15 0.91
N PRO A 97 7.84 9.53 1.51
CA PRO A 97 6.55 9.29 0.87
C PRO A 97 6.36 10.12 -0.41
N THR A 98 6.88 11.36 -0.46
CA THR A 98 6.81 12.19 -1.68
C THR A 98 7.58 11.57 -2.84
N VAL A 99 8.83 11.16 -2.62
CA VAL A 99 9.65 10.53 -3.68
C VAL A 99 9.00 9.23 -4.17
N HIS A 100 8.49 8.43 -3.24
CA HIS A 100 7.78 7.20 -3.57
C HIS A 100 6.56 7.47 -4.45
N VAL A 101 5.68 8.38 -4.04
CA VAL A 101 4.45 8.71 -4.77
C VAL A 101 4.74 9.29 -6.14
N LEU A 102 5.71 10.21 -6.27
CA LEU A 102 6.08 10.77 -7.58
C LEU A 102 6.71 9.73 -8.51
N THR A 103 7.46 8.77 -7.95
CA THR A 103 8.01 7.65 -8.71
C THR A 103 6.89 6.74 -9.20
N MET A 104 5.95 6.36 -8.31
CA MET A 104 4.77 5.59 -8.67
C MET A 104 3.96 6.29 -9.76
N PHE A 105 3.69 7.59 -9.62
CA PHE A 105 2.96 8.37 -10.63
C PHE A 105 3.66 8.35 -11.99
N SER A 106 4.98 8.50 -12.02
CA SER A 106 5.75 8.44 -13.25
C SER A 106 5.64 7.06 -13.92
N VAL A 107 5.67 5.98 -13.14
CA VAL A 107 5.51 4.61 -13.63
C VAL A 107 4.09 4.35 -14.15
N VAL A 108 3.06 4.79 -13.42
CA VAL A 108 1.66 4.64 -13.86
C VAL A 108 1.43 5.44 -15.14
N ARG A 109 1.89 6.70 -15.20
CA ARG A 109 1.80 7.54 -16.41
C ARG A 109 2.48 6.90 -17.62
N ALA A 110 3.68 6.36 -17.45
CA ALA A 110 4.38 5.65 -18.52
C ALA A 110 3.63 4.38 -18.94
N THR A 111 3.07 3.63 -17.99
CA THR A 111 2.28 2.41 -18.27
C THR A 111 1.03 2.74 -19.06
N GLU A 112 0.30 3.79 -18.67
CA GLU A 112 -0.89 4.23 -19.38
C GLU A 112 -0.57 4.77 -20.78
N ALA A 113 0.54 5.48 -20.99
CA ALA A 113 0.97 5.87 -22.33
C ALA A 113 1.27 4.66 -23.24
N LEU A 114 1.67 3.53 -22.66
CA LEU A 114 1.89 2.28 -23.41
C LEU A 114 0.59 1.50 -23.67
N LEU A 115 -0.32 1.46 -22.69
CA LEU A 115 -1.57 0.70 -22.79
C LEU A 115 -2.68 1.46 -23.53
N TRP A 116 -2.72 2.79 -23.37
CA TRP A 116 -3.68 3.72 -23.96
C TRP A 116 -2.95 4.93 -24.58
N PRO A 117 -2.31 4.76 -25.75
CA PRO A 117 -1.51 5.83 -26.35
C PRO A 117 -2.30 7.10 -26.70
N ASP A 118 -3.59 7.01 -26.95
CA ASP A 118 -4.47 8.17 -27.13
C ASP A 118 -5.35 8.31 -25.88
N PRO A 119 -5.29 9.43 -25.14
CA PRO A 119 -4.53 10.66 -25.38
C PRO A 119 -3.12 10.71 -24.76
N PHE A 120 -2.63 9.62 -24.16
CA PHE A 120 -1.55 9.71 -23.18
C PHE A 120 -0.10 9.62 -23.69
N ALA A 121 0.11 9.20 -24.94
CA ALA A 121 1.42 9.16 -25.59
C ALA A 121 1.67 10.39 -26.49
N GLU A 122 0.78 11.38 -26.45
CA GLU A 122 0.97 12.66 -27.14
C GLU A 122 2.26 13.34 -26.65
N THR A 123 2.99 13.97 -27.57
CA THR A 123 4.28 14.65 -27.31
C THR A 123 4.32 16.09 -27.79
N ASP A 124 3.28 16.57 -28.49
CA ASP A 124 3.18 17.95 -28.94
C ASP A 124 2.95 18.91 -27.76
N PRO A 125 3.90 19.83 -27.47
CA PRO A 125 3.77 20.78 -26.37
C PRO A 125 2.57 21.73 -26.51
N ALA A 126 2.12 22.01 -27.73
CA ALA A 126 0.95 22.87 -27.95
C ALA A 126 -0.34 22.17 -27.51
N ILE A 127 -0.46 20.87 -27.76
CA ILE A 127 -1.60 20.05 -27.33
C ILE A 127 -1.59 19.93 -25.80
N TRP A 128 -0.43 19.60 -25.21
CA TRP A 128 -0.27 19.59 -23.75
C TRP A 128 -0.67 20.93 -23.13
N GLY A 129 -0.21 22.04 -23.73
CA GLY A 129 -0.56 23.39 -23.28
C GLY A 129 -2.07 23.64 -23.25
N GLN A 130 -2.83 23.11 -24.22
CA GLN A 130 -4.30 23.18 -24.17
C GLN A 130 -4.88 22.29 -23.08
N HIS A 131 -4.43 21.05 -22.94
CA HIS A 131 -4.94 20.14 -21.91
C HIS A 131 -4.73 20.70 -20.49
N TYR A 132 -3.52 21.17 -20.19
CA TYR A 132 -3.26 21.84 -18.91
C TYR A 132 -4.04 23.13 -18.75
N LYS A 133 -4.18 23.95 -19.80
CA LYS A 133 -5.05 25.13 -19.73
C LYS A 133 -6.48 24.72 -19.36
N GLU A 134 -7.03 23.69 -19.97
CA GLU A 134 -8.37 23.20 -19.62
C GLU A 134 -8.42 22.69 -18.18
N ALA A 135 -7.44 21.90 -17.75
CA ALA A 135 -7.34 21.41 -16.38
C ALA A 135 -7.42 22.53 -15.34
N TRP A 136 -6.68 23.63 -15.57
CA TRP A 136 -6.58 24.74 -14.62
C TRP A 136 -7.64 25.84 -14.77
N THR A 137 -8.43 25.84 -15.87
CA THR A 137 -9.43 26.91 -16.13
C THR A 137 -10.87 26.44 -16.18
N ARG A 138 -11.10 25.13 -16.29
CA ARG A 138 -12.44 24.53 -16.27
C ARG A 138 -12.64 23.72 -14.99
N PRO A 139 -13.89 23.58 -14.50
CA PRO A 139 -14.15 22.70 -13.39
C PRO A 139 -13.79 21.24 -13.75
N PRO A 140 -13.38 20.43 -12.75
CA PRO A 140 -13.22 19.00 -12.93
C PRO A 140 -14.47 18.35 -13.54
N ILE A 141 -14.27 17.30 -14.33
CA ILE A 141 -15.38 16.58 -14.97
C ILE A 141 -16.27 15.96 -13.90
N PHE A 142 -17.57 16.19 -14.04
CA PHE A 142 -18.61 15.63 -13.19
C PHE A 142 -19.92 15.48 -13.98
N GLU A 143 -20.18 14.27 -14.47
CA GLU A 143 -21.38 13.93 -15.24
C GLU A 143 -22.25 12.91 -14.46
N PRO A 144 -23.11 13.38 -13.53
CA PRO A 144 -23.89 12.49 -12.66
C PRO A 144 -24.95 11.66 -13.40
N SER A 145 -25.19 11.95 -14.69
CA SER A 145 -26.03 11.13 -15.56
C SER A 145 -25.37 9.82 -15.98
N ARG A 146 -24.05 9.68 -15.81
CA ARG A 146 -23.32 8.43 -16.06
C ARG A 146 -23.50 7.44 -14.91
N PRO A 147 -23.24 6.14 -15.13
CA PRO A 147 -23.20 5.16 -14.06
C PRO A 147 -22.30 5.61 -12.91
N ALA A 148 -22.64 5.17 -11.69
CA ALA A 148 -21.82 5.45 -10.52
C ALA A 148 -20.36 4.99 -10.74
N PHE A 149 -19.42 5.80 -10.26
CA PHE A 149 -17.98 5.60 -10.41
C PHE A 149 -17.42 5.80 -11.83
N SER A 150 -18.22 6.34 -12.77
CA SER A 150 -17.80 6.66 -14.14
C SER A 150 -18.25 8.07 -14.54
N TRP A 151 -18.26 9.02 -13.58
CA TRP A 151 -18.79 10.37 -13.80
C TRP A 151 -17.89 11.28 -14.64
N ASP A 152 -16.62 10.97 -14.79
CA ASP A 152 -15.69 11.59 -15.75
C ASP A 152 -15.75 10.94 -17.14
N GLY A 153 -16.30 9.73 -17.19
CA GLY A 153 -16.40 8.91 -18.39
C GLY A 153 -15.40 7.78 -18.47
N ASP A 154 -14.51 7.66 -17.49
CA ASP A 154 -13.62 6.53 -17.37
C ASP A 154 -14.33 5.29 -16.86
N ARG A 155 -13.68 4.16 -17.10
CA ARG A 155 -14.20 2.87 -16.67
C ARG A 155 -14.15 2.77 -15.16
N TRP A 156 -15.25 2.35 -14.52
CA TRP A 156 -15.34 2.24 -13.07
C TRP A 156 -14.17 1.47 -12.42
N GLU A 157 -13.55 0.51 -13.12
CA GLU A 157 -12.40 -0.22 -12.58
C GLU A 157 -11.19 0.71 -12.34
N ILE A 158 -10.96 1.68 -13.22
CA ILE A 158 -9.88 2.65 -13.10
C ILE A 158 -10.14 3.53 -11.88
N ASN A 159 -11.33 4.13 -11.82
CA ASN A 159 -11.68 5.06 -10.76
C ASN A 159 -11.83 4.38 -9.39
N VAL A 160 -12.31 3.13 -9.32
CA VAL A 160 -12.52 2.46 -8.02
C VAL A 160 -11.28 1.70 -7.60
N ILE A 161 -10.70 0.88 -8.48
CA ILE A 161 -9.59 -0.01 -8.14
C ILE A 161 -8.26 0.75 -8.32
N GLY A 162 -8.05 1.40 -9.45
CA GLY A 162 -6.83 2.17 -9.74
C GLY A 162 -6.61 3.27 -8.71
N HIS A 163 -7.53 4.24 -8.64
CA HIS A 163 -7.44 5.33 -7.66
C HIS A 163 -7.57 4.85 -6.22
N GLY A 164 -8.33 3.78 -5.97
CA GLY A 164 -8.41 3.14 -4.65
C GLY A 164 -7.04 2.65 -4.16
N LEU A 165 -6.30 1.95 -5.01
CA LEU A 165 -4.96 1.46 -4.71
C LEU A 165 -3.94 2.60 -4.64
N MET A 166 -4.04 3.58 -5.54
CA MET A 166 -3.18 4.76 -5.56
C MET A 166 -3.31 5.58 -4.27
N GLY A 167 -4.54 5.89 -3.86
CA GLY A 167 -4.83 6.60 -2.61
C GLY A 167 -4.38 5.81 -1.39
N SER A 168 -4.63 4.49 -1.40
CA SER A 168 -4.18 3.57 -0.35
C SER A 168 -2.67 3.58 -0.17
N GLU A 169 -1.92 3.59 -1.28
CA GLU A 169 -0.45 3.61 -1.28
C GLU A 169 0.09 4.94 -0.73
N ALA A 170 -0.39 6.07 -1.25
CA ALA A 170 0.03 7.39 -0.77
C ALA A 170 -0.24 7.56 0.74
N TYR A 171 -1.41 7.10 1.21
CA TYR A 171 -1.78 7.16 2.62
C TYR A 171 -0.87 6.28 3.48
N LEU A 172 -0.64 5.02 3.09
CA LEU A 172 0.21 4.08 3.81
C LEU A 172 1.63 4.65 3.99
N ARG A 173 2.22 5.21 2.92
CA ARG A 173 3.56 5.80 2.96
C ARG A 173 3.64 6.95 3.93
N ALA A 174 2.66 7.85 3.92
CA ALA A 174 2.59 8.94 4.89
C ALA A 174 2.51 8.39 6.33
N ARG A 175 1.64 7.40 6.59
CA ARG A 175 1.53 6.79 7.93
C ARG A 175 2.80 6.12 8.42
N GLN A 176 3.52 5.43 7.54
CA GLN A 176 4.83 4.84 7.84
C GLN A 176 5.87 5.91 8.19
N CYS A 177 5.75 7.09 7.58
CA CYS A 177 6.61 8.25 7.81
C CYS A 177 6.11 9.21 8.90
N LYS A 178 5.47 8.67 9.95
CA LYS A 178 5.08 9.37 11.18
C LYS A 178 3.97 10.41 11.01
N PHE A 179 3.25 10.43 9.88
CA PHE A 179 2.03 11.22 9.78
C PHE A 179 0.94 10.59 10.65
N GLY A 180 0.20 11.41 11.40
CA GLY A 180 -1.08 10.99 11.99
C GLY A 180 -2.15 10.79 10.91
N TRP A 181 -3.32 10.28 11.29
CA TRP A 181 -4.38 9.95 10.33
C TRP A 181 -4.86 11.14 9.48
N LEU A 182 -5.01 12.33 10.09
CA LEU A 182 -5.35 13.56 9.37
C LEU A 182 -4.22 14.03 8.46
N GLY A 183 -2.97 13.95 8.93
CA GLY A 183 -1.81 14.33 8.13
C GLY A 183 -1.66 13.44 6.90
N ALA A 184 -1.88 12.13 7.06
CA ALA A 184 -1.86 11.19 5.95
C ALA A 184 -3.04 11.42 4.98
N LEU A 185 -4.24 11.71 5.48
CA LEU A 185 -5.39 12.08 4.64
C LEU A 185 -5.08 13.34 3.82
N ALA A 186 -4.54 14.38 4.46
CA ALA A 186 -4.16 15.61 3.78
C ALA A 186 -3.04 15.40 2.76
N PHE A 187 -2.05 14.56 3.09
CA PHE A 187 -1.00 14.15 2.16
C PHE A 187 -1.60 13.44 0.93
N THR A 188 -2.46 12.45 1.13
CA THR A 188 -3.12 11.73 0.03
C THR A 188 -4.00 12.65 -0.82
N ALA A 189 -4.75 13.56 -0.21
CA ALA A 189 -5.55 14.55 -0.94
C ALA A 189 -4.65 15.45 -1.80
N GLY A 190 -3.53 15.94 -1.24
CA GLY A 190 -2.54 16.71 -2.00
C GLY A 190 -1.90 15.90 -3.13
N SER A 191 -1.55 14.63 -2.88
CA SER A 191 -1.05 13.72 -3.91
C SER A 191 -2.08 13.48 -5.02
N THR A 192 -3.37 13.40 -4.69
CA THR A 192 -4.46 13.25 -5.66
C THR A 192 -4.53 14.48 -6.56
N VAL A 193 -4.45 15.69 -6.00
CA VAL A 193 -4.38 16.92 -6.80
C VAL A 193 -3.17 16.92 -7.73
N VAL A 194 -2.00 16.47 -7.25
CA VAL A 194 -0.78 16.35 -8.07
C VAL A 194 -0.97 15.34 -9.22
N TRP A 195 -1.66 14.22 -8.97
CA TRP A 195 -1.98 13.26 -10.02
C TRP A 195 -2.88 13.91 -11.09
N GLU A 196 -4.07 14.35 -10.69
CA GLU A 196 -5.11 14.86 -11.57
C GLU A 196 -4.65 16.06 -12.39
N TYR A 197 -4.09 17.08 -11.73
CA TYR A 197 -3.71 18.34 -12.38
C TYR A 197 -2.28 18.34 -12.92
N GLY A 198 -1.45 17.38 -12.52
CA GLY A 198 -0.04 17.31 -12.88
C GLY A 198 0.26 16.20 -13.88
N PHE A 199 -0.03 14.95 -13.53
CA PHE A 199 0.33 13.78 -14.35
C PHE A 199 -0.75 13.42 -15.37
N GLU A 200 -2.02 13.47 -14.98
CA GLU A 200 -3.14 13.02 -15.80
C GLU A 200 -3.70 14.11 -16.73
N ALA A 201 -3.64 15.37 -16.29
CA ALA A 201 -3.94 16.56 -17.09
C ALA A 201 -3.18 16.66 -18.42
N ASN A 202 -2.16 15.83 -18.63
CA ASN A 202 -1.53 15.66 -19.93
C ASN A 202 -2.47 15.06 -21.00
N GLY A 203 -3.40 14.19 -20.59
CA GLY A 203 -4.31 13.48 -21.49
C GLY A 203 -5.77 13.87 -21.30
N VAL A 204 -6.23 14.00 -20.05
CA VAL A 204 -7.65 14.22 -19.73
C VAL A 204 -7.82 15.31 -18.68
N ARG A 205 -8.96 16.00 -18.68
CA ARG A 205 -9.26 17.02 -17.66
C ARG A 205 -9.49 16.33 -16.30
N PRO A 206 -9.06 16.91 -15.16
CA PRO A 206 -9.25 16.35 -13.82
C PRO A 206 -10.66 15.83 -13.54
N SER A 207 -10.76 14.75 -12.79
CA SER A 207 -12.00 14.12 -12.35
C SER A 207 -12.45 14.65 -10.98
N ALA A 208 -13.68 15.16 -10.89
CA ALA A 208 -14.27 15.56 -9.61
C ALA A 208 -14.45 14.35 -8.68
N GLN A 209 -14.75 13.19 -9.26
CA GLN A 209 -14.97 11.96 -8.53
C GLN A 209 -13.68 11.50 -7.87
N ASP A 210 -12.58 11.50 -8.61
CA ASP A 210 -11.32 10.93 -8.14
C ASP A 210 -10.61 11.84 -7.16
N LEU A 211 -10.76 13.17 -7.29
CA LEU A 211 -10.38 14.15 -6.27
C LEU A 211 -11.01 13.88 -4.90
N VAL A 212 -12.19 13.24 -4.85
CA VAL A 212 -12.90 12.90 -3.61
C VAL A 212 -12.66 11.44 -3.21
N TYR A 213 -12.79 10.51 -4.15
CA TYR A 213 -12.74 9.08 -3.88
C TYR A 213 -11.33 8.61 -3.50
N THR A 214 -10.28 9.10 -4.17
CA THR A 214 -8.88 8.72 -3.90
C THR A 214 -8.46 8.98 -2.45
N PRO A 215 -8.66 10.17 -1.85
CA PRO A 215 -8.29 10.39 -0.45
C PRO A 215 -9.15 9.61 0.54
N ILE A 216 -10.45 9.41 0.26
CA ILE A 216 -11.35 8.64 1.14
C ILE A 216 -10.96 7.15 1.15
N SER A 217 -10.76 6.58 -0.03
CA SER A 217 -10.29 5.20 -0.17
C SER A 217 -8.89 5.03 0.42
N GLY A 218 -8.02 6.04 0.27
CA GLY A 218 -6.73 6.10 0.94
C GLY A 218 -6.82 6.02 2.45
N LEU A 219 -7.71 6.81 3.07
CA LEU A 219 -7.97 6.73 4.50
C LEU A 219 -8.47 5.34 4.91
N ALA A 220 -9.44 4.76 4.19
CA ALA A 220 -10.00 3.47 4.57
C ALA A 220 -9.02 2.29 4.36
N LEU A 221 -8.59 2.09 3.11
CA LEU A 221 -7.73 0.97 2.72
C LEU A 221 -6.29 1.16 3.19
N GLY A 222 -5.75 2.37 3.06
CA GLY A 222 -4.39 2.69 3.52
C GLY A 222 -4.24 2.56 5.02
N GLU A 223 -5.24 2.96 5.83
CA GLU A 223 -5.17 2.76 7.28
C GLU A 223 -5.26 1.28 7.66
N ALA A 224 -6.15 0.52 7.01
CA ALA A 224 -6.21 -0.92 7.21
C ALA A 224 -4.86 -1.59 6.92
N ARG A 225 -4.22 -1.23 5.79
CA ARG A 225 -2.87 -1.71 5.45
C ARG A 225 -1.84 -1.27 6.48
N PHE A 226 -1.88 -0.04 6.96
CA PHE A 226 -0.94 0.45 7.97
C PHE A 226 -1.04 -0.32 9.29
N VAL A 227 -2.27 -0.55 9.77
CA VAL A 227 -2.51 -1.32 11.00
C VAL A 227 -1.99 -2.76 10.82
N LEU A 228 -2.34 -3.42 9.72
CA LEU A 228 -1.86 -4.77 9.43
C LEU A 228 -0.32 -4.84 9.30
N TRP A 229 0.29 -3.88 8.61
CA TRP A 229 1.74 -3.77 8.47
C TRP A 229 2.44 -3.59 9.83
N LYS A 230 1.87 -2.74 10.69
CA LYS A 230 2.37 -2.50 12.05
C LYS A 230 2.26 -3.76 12.92
N SER A 231 1.12 -4.45 12.87
CA SER A 231 0.92 -5.73 13.56
C SER A 231 1.87 -6.81 13.05
N ALA A 232 2.02 -6.94 11.72
CA ALA A 232 2.95 -7.90 11.12
C ALA A 232 4.41 -7.63 11.54
N SER A 233 4.78 -6.36 11.75
CA SER A 233 6.12 -5.98 12.19
C SER A 233 6.48 -6.46 13.61
N GLN A 234 5.49 -6.85 14.43
CA GLN A 234 5.69 -7.39 15.78
C GLN A 234 5.98 -8.90 15.78
N ILE A 235 5.88 -9.59 14.64
CA ILE A 235 6.10 -11.03 14.53
C ILE A 235 7.59 -11.35 14.67
N SER A 236 7.93 -12.24 15.62
CA SER A 236 9.32 -12.61 15.90
C SER A 236 9.98 -13.42 14.78
N HIS A 237 9.21 -14.28 14.09
CA HIS A 237 9.76 -15.11 13.01
C HIS A 237 10.03 -14.26 11.75
N PRO A 238 11.29 -14.14 11.28
CA PRO A 238 11.68 -13.16 10.28
C PRO A 238 11.04 -13.39 8.90
N THR A 239 10.94 -14.64 8.45
CA THR A 239 10.30 -14.97 7.15
C THR A 239 8.82 -14.66 7.17
N LEU A 240 8.08 -15.15 8.17
CA LEU A 240 6.65 -14.89 8.32
C LEU A 240 6.35 -13.39 8.40
N ARG A 241 7.14 -12.62 9.17
CA ARG A 241 7.05 -11.15 9.23
C ARG A 241 7.19 -10.53 7.84
N SER A 242 8.18 -10.96 7.05
CA SER A 242 8.44 -10.39 5.72
C SER A 242 7.34 -10.76 4.73
N VAL A 243 6.83 -12.00 4.77
CA VAL A 243 5.71 -12.45 3.93
C VAL A 243 4.44 -11.63 4.25
N LEU A 244 4.07 -11.52 5.53
CA LEU A 244 2.86 -10.80 5.92
C LEU A 244 2.96 -9.29 5.65
N ARG A 245 4.14 -8.69 5.85
CA ARG A 245 4.39 -7.31 5.43
C ARG A 245 4.31 -7.17 3.91
N GLY A 246 4.83 -8.11 3.14
CA GLY A 246 4.80 -8.06 1.68
C GLY A 246 3.41 -8.16 1.09
N LEU A 247 2.48 -8.85 1.76
CA LEU A 247 1.08 -8.92 1.34
C LEU A 247 0.35 -7.58 1.47
N VAL A 248 0.69 -6.77 2.47
CA VAL A 248 0.02 -5.49 2.73
C VAL A 248 0.82 -4.28 2.24
N ASP A 249 2.13 -4.46 2.05
CA ASP A 249 3.08 -3.44 1.63
C ASP A 249 4.15 -4.05 0.71
N PRO A 250 3.77 -4.46 -0.51
CA PRO A 250 4.69 -5.11 -1.44
C PRO A 250 5.85 -4.18 -1.82
N PHE A 251 5.59 -2.90 -2.12
CA PHE A 251 6.65 -1.98 -2.54
C PHE A 251 7.61 -1.63 -1.39
N GLY A 252 7.13 -1.55 -0.15
CA GLY A 252 7.99 -1.26 1.00
C GLY A 252 8.89 -2.44 1.35
N GLU A 253 8.42 -3.67 1.15
CA GLU A 253 9.27 -4.85 1.30
C GLU A 253 10.31 -4.99 0.19
N LEU A 254 9.98 -4.56 -1.04
CA LEU A 254 10.91 -4.52 -2.18
C LEU A 254 11.98 -3.44 -2.02
N SER A 255 11.64 -2.28 -1.45
CA SER A 255 12.58 -1.17 -1.25
C SER A 255 13.38 -1.26 0.05
N ARG A 256 13.17 -2.30 0.87
CA ARG A 256 13.82 -2.45 2.18
C ARG A 256 15.34 -2.50 2.04
N GLY A 257 16.02 -1.68 2.83
CA GLY A 257 17.49 -1.56 2.81
C GLY A 257 18.01 -0.51 1.83
N THR A 258 17.13 0.21 1.14
CA THR A 258 17.49 1.42 0.40
C THR A 258 17.18 2.65 1.25
N SER A 259 18.20 3.42 1.60
CA SER A 259 18.10 4.54 2.55
C SER A 259 17.18 5.69 2.09
N ILE A 260 16.83 5.71 0.80
CA ILE A 260 15.98 6.73 0.18
C ILE A 260 14.54 6.66 0.70
N PHE A 261 14.05 5.47 1.07
CA PHE A 261 12.68 5.25 1.50
C PHE A 261 12.54 5.06 3.01
N ASP A 262 13.62 5.24 3.77
CA ASP A 262 13.63 5.02 5.22
C ASP A 262 12.96 6.19 5.95
N CYS A 263 11.87 5.85 6.65
CA CYS A 263 11.21 6.64 7.69
C CYS A 263 11.84 6.34 9.06
#